data_AF-A0A969AI19-F1
#
_entry.id   AF-A0A969AI19-F1
#
_cell.length_a   1.000
_cell.length_b   1.000
_cell.length_c   1.000
_cell.angle_alpha   90.00
_cell.angle_beta   90.00
_cell.angle_gamma   90.00
#
_symmetry.space_group_name_H-M   'P 1'
#
loop_
_entity.id
_entity.type
_entity.pdbx_description
1 polymer ?
#
loop_
_entity_poly.entity_id
_entity_poly.type
_entity_poly.pdbx_seq_one_letter_code
_entity_poly.pdbx_strand_id
1 'polypeptide(L)'
;MIGNITKGSSFYGCVDYVLKDAQLVDTNMLGDNESDLAREFKYFSSLNQRVKSPVLHISLNPAPSDRILDEWEMCMIAQDLMEGLELKNNQFILV
;
A
#
# COMPACT_ATOMS: atom_id res chain seq x y z
N MET A 1 -13.37 -8.39 -9.54
CA MET A 1 -12.63 -7.88 -8.36
C MET A 1 -13.50 -6.94 -7.54
N ILE A 2 -13.27 -6.92 -6.23
CA ILE A 2 -13.91 -6.02 -5.27
C ILE A 2 -12.80 -5.20 -4.63
N GLY A 3 -12.82 -3.89 -4.86
CA GLY A 3 -11.87 -2.96 -4.28
C GLY A 3 -12.43 -2.25 -3.05
N ASN A 4 -11.57 -1.96 -2.08
CA ASN A 4 -11.88 -1.07 -0.96
C ASN A 4 -10.77 -0.03 -0.77
N ILE A 5 -11.15 1.21 -0.45
CA ILE A 5 -10.22 2.32 -0.22
C ILE A 5 -10.50 2.90 1.17
N THR A 6 -9.48 2.91 2.01
CA THR A 6 -9.54 3.46 3.37
C THR A 6 -8.48 4.52 3.55
N LYS A 7 -8.83 5.62 4.22
CA LYS A 7 -7.90 6.69 4.61
C LYS A 7 -7.65 6.65 6.11
N GLY A 8 -6.41 6.87 6.52
CA GLY A 8 -6.00 6.77 7.92
C GLY A 8 -4.94 7.81 8.32
N SER A 9 -4.63 7.83 9.61
CA SER A 9 -3.65 8.76 10.20
C SER A 9 -2.43 8.08 10.82
N SER A 10 -2.44 6.75 10.94
CA SER A 10 -1.36 5.98 11.57
C SER A 10 -0.68 5.06 10.56
N PHE A 11 0.56 5.40 10.16
CA PHE A 11 1.38 4.53 9.32
C PHE A 11 1.73 3.23 10.03
N TYR A 12 2.26 3.31 11.26
CA TYR A 12 2.66 2.11 12.00
C TYR A 12 1.50 1.13 12.19
N GLY A 13 0.34 1.61 12.62
CA GLY A 13 -0.83 0.73 12.80
C GLY A 13 -1.33 0.10 11.49
N CYS A 14 -1.16 0.78 10.35
CA CYS A 14 -1.52 0.21 9.06
C CYS A 14 -0.49 -0.83 8.60
N VAL A 15 0.80 -0.50 8.67
CA VAL A 15 1.90 -1.36 8.22
C VAL A 15 2.01 -2.62 9.08
N ASP A 16 1.93 -2.48 10.41
CA ASP A 16 1.92 -3.60 11.37
C ASP A 16 0.75 -4.54 11.10
N TYR A 17 -0.44 -3.99 10.81
CA TYR A 17 -1.61 -4.80 10.51
C TYR A 17 -1.45 -5.61 9.22
N VAL A 18 -0.97 -4.99 8.13
CA VAL A 18 -0.91 -5.67 6.82
C VAL A 18 0.23 -6.67 6.73
N LEU A 19 1.40 -6.37 7.30
CA LEU A 19 2.56 -7.28 7.25
C LEU A 19 2.47 -8.45 8.25
N LYS A 20 1.51 -8.42 9.18
CA LYS A 20 1.32 -9.53 10.13
C LYS A 20 1.00 -10.85 9.44
N ASP A 21 0.18 -10.82 8.38
CA ASP A 21 -0.34 -12.00 7.70
C ASP A 21 0.03 -12.01 6.19
N ALA A 22 0.90 -11.09 5.75
CA ALA A 22 1.29 -10.93 4.35
C ALA A 22 2.80 -10.69 4.20
N GLN A 23 3.32 -10.92 2.99
CA GLN A 23 4.73 -10.72 2.66
C GLN A 23 4.88 -9.47 1.79
N LEU A 24 5.90 -8.66 2.04
CA LEU A 24 6.23 -7.55 1.16
C LEU A 24 6.65 -8.06 -0.23
N VAL A 25 5.89 -7.67 -1.25
CA VAL A 25 6.08 -8.06 -2.66
C VAL A 25 6.90 -6.99 -3.40
N ASP A 26 6.56 -5.72 -3.22
CA ASP A 26 7.24 -4.60 -3.88
C ASP A 26 7.15 -3.32 -3.04
N THR A 27 8.13 -2.42 -3.20
CA THR A 27 8.19 -1.14 -2.52
C THR A 27 9.21 -0.22 -3.20
N ASN A 28 8.97 1.09 -3.14
CA ASN A 28 9.96 2.10 -3.52
C ASN A 28 10.71 2.70 -2.31
N MET A 29 10.58 2.06 -1.14
CA MET A 29 11.20 2.46 0.13
C MET A 29 12.36 1.54 0.52
N LEU A 30 13.17 1.96 1.49
CA LEU A 30 14.35 1.22 1.96
C LEU A 30 14.08 0.30 3.15
N GLY A 31 13.00 0.54 3.91
CA GLY A 31 12.66 -0.28 5.08
C GLY A 31 12.32 -1.73 4.73
N ASP A 32 12.72 -2.67 5.59
CA ASP A 32 12.49 -4.12 5.45
C ASP A 32 11.60 -4.72 6.55
N ASN A 33 11.20 -3.90 7.53
CA ASN A 33 10.32 -4.24 8.63
C ASN A 33 9.30 -3.13 8.90
N GLU A 34 8.27 -3.44 9.68
CA GLU A 34 7.13 -2.58 9.93
C GLU A 34 7.53 -1.23 10.53
N SER A 35 8.52 -1.24 11.42
CA SER A 35 8.99 -0.05 12.12
C SER A 35 9.76 0.89 11.21
N ASP A 36 10.62 0.35 10.34
CA ASP A 36 11.41 1.14 9.41
C ASP A 36 10.56 1.68 8.26
N LEU A 37 9.68 0.86 7.68
CA LEU A 37 8.70 1.29 6.68
C LEU A 37 7.79 2.41 7.21
N ALA A 38 7.24 2.24 8.41
CA ALA A 38 6.39 3.27 9.02
C ALA A 38 7.16 4.57 9.31
N ARG A 39 8.44 4.48 9.68
CA ARG A 39 9.30 5.66 9.90
C ARG A 39 9.54 6.39 8.59
N GLU A 40 9.82 5.67 7.50
CA GLU A 40 10.06 6.24 6.19
C GLU A 40 8.81 6.94 5.63
N PHE A 41 7.64 6.28 5.69
CA PHE A 41 6.37 6.92 5.36
C PHE A 41 6.13 8.22 6.13
N LYS A 42 6.41 8.20 7.45
CA LYS A 42 6.26 9.39 8.30
C LYS A 42 7.22 10.50 7.90
N TYR A 43 8.45 10.17 7.50
CA TYR A 43 9.42 11.14 7.00
C TYR A 43 8.87 11.85 5.75
N PHE A 44 8.46 11.11 4.72
CA PHE A 44 7.91 11.71 3.50
C PHE A 44 6.62 12.49 3.74
N SER A 45 5.70 11.96 4.55
CA SER A 45 4.48 12.67 4.92
C SER A 45 4.75 13.98 5.67
N SER A 46 5.84 14.07 6.44
CA SER A 46 6.19 15.29 7.18
C SER A 46 6.55 16.47 6.26
N LEU A 47 6.94 16.19 5.00
CA LEU A 47 7.24 17.20 3.99
C LEU A 47 5.98 17.99 3.57
N ASN A 48 4.78 17.45 3.80
CA ASN A 48 3.52 18.14 3.51
C ASN A 48 2.53 18.06 4.68
N GLN A 49 2.71 18.95 5.65
CA GLN A 49 1.91 19.02 6.89
C GLN A 49 0.43 19.42 6.69
N ARG A 50 0.03 19.78 5.45
CA ARG A 50 -1.37 20.05 5.10
C ARG A 50 -2.19 18.76 5.07
N VAL A 51 -1.57 17.61 4.81
CA VAL A 51 -2.23 16.32 4.76
C VAL A 51 -2.49 15.82 6.18
N LYS A 52 -3.76 15.69 6.57
CA LYS A 52 -4.18 15.23 7.91
C LYS A 52 -4.41 13.72 8.01
N SER A 53 -4.63 13.07 6.87
CA SER A 53 -4.80 11.62 6.76
C SER A 53 -3.86 11.11 5.66
N PRO A 54 -2.56 10.93 5.98
CA PRO A 54 -1.55 10.62 4.98
C PRO A 54 -1.52 9.14 4.56
N VAL A 55 -2.25 8.27 5.27
CA VAL A 55 -2.37 6.86 4.89
C VAL A 55 -3.49 6.68 3.89
N LEU A 56 -3.17 6.05 2.76
CA LEU A 56 -4.11 5.54 1.78
C LEU A 56 -3.90 4.02 1.68
N HIS A 57 -4.87 3.25 2.15
CA HIS A 57 -4.86 1.79 2.06
C HIS A 57 -5.89 1.36 1.02
N ILE A 58 -5.43 0.61 0.01
CA ILE A 58 -6.25 0.11 -1.08
C ILE A 58 -6.13 -1.41 -1.07
N SER A 59 -7.26 -2.11 -0.89
CA SER A 59 -7.30 -3.56 -0.99
C SER A 59 -8.07 -3.99 -2.23
N LEU A 60 -7.52 -4.99 -2.93
CA LEU A 60 -8.13 -5.57 -4.12
C LEU A 60 -8.32 -7.07 -3.86
N ASN A 61 -9.58 -7.50 -3.81
CA ASN A 61 -9.91 -8.91 -3.64
C ASN A 61 -10.52 -9.46 -4.93
N PRO A 62 -10.12 -10.64 -5.40
CA PRO A 62 -10.87 -11.37 -6.41
C PRO A 62 -12.32 -11.56 -5.95
N ALA A 63 -13.29 -11.32 -6.84
CA ALA A 63 -14.67 -11.69 -6.57
C ALA A 63 -14.79 -13.23 -6.51
N PRO A 64 -15.80 -13.81 -5.86
CA PRO A 64 -15.97 -15.27 -5.80
C PRO A 64 -16.08 -15.95 -7.18
N SER A 65 -16.47 -15.19 -8.21
CA SER A 65 -16.54 -15.64 -9.60
C SER A 65 -15.24 -15.47 -10.39
N ASP A 66 -14.27 -14.73 -9.86
CA ASP A 66 -13.00 -14.49 -10.54
C ASP A 66 -12.10 -15.72 -10.43
N ARG A 67 -11.23 -15.90 -11.43
CA ARG A 67 -10.17 -16.90 -11.33
C ARG A 67 -9.13 -16.48 -10.29
N ILE A 68 -8.41 -17.47 -9.78
CA ILE A 68 -7.22 -17.24 -8.96
C ILE A 68 -6.17 -16.57 -9.86
N LEU A 69 -5.58 -15.49 -9.34
CA LEU A 69 -4.49 -14.77 -9.97
C LEU A 69 -3.18 -15.21 -9.34
N ASP A 70 -2.13 -15.26 -10.14
CA ASP A 70 -0.78 -15.42 -9.60
C ASP A 70 -0.23 -14.06 -9.11
N GLU A 71 0.90 -14.12 -8.42
CA GLU A 71 1.56 -12.94 -7.85
C GLU A 71 1.94 -11.92 -8.93
N TRP A 72 2.40 -12.38 -10.10
CA TRP A 72 2.80 -11.49 -11.20
C TRP A 72 1.59 -10.72 -11.76
N GLU A 73 0.46 -11.40 -11.94
CA GLU A 73 -0.80 -10.78 -12.35
C GLU A 73 -1.29 -9.77 -11.31
N MET A 74 -1.16 -10.06 -10.02
CA MET A 74 -1.50 -9.13 -8.94
C MET A 74 -0.60 -7.88 -8.96
N CYS A 75 0.71 -8.05 -9.19
CA CYS A 75 1.65 -6.94 -9.35
C CYS A 75 1.30 -6.04 -10.54
N MET A 76 0.96 -6.62 -11.69
CA MET A 76 0.54 -5.85 -12.87
C MET A 76 -0.71 -5.00 -12.56
N ILE A 77 -1.68 -5.58 -11.87
CA ILE A 77 -2.91 -4.87 -11.48
C ILE A 77 -2.59 -3.74 -10.48
N ALA A 78 -1.67 -3.97 -9.53
CA ALA A 78 -1.23 -2.94 -8.60
C ALA A 78 -0.53 -1.78 -9.34
N GLN A 79 0.30 -2.07 -10.34
CA GLN A 79 0.96 -1.05 -11.18
C GLN A 79 -0.05 -0.24 -12.00
N ASP A 80 -1.00 -0.90 -12.65
CA ASP A 80 -2.08 -0.24 -13.40
C ASP A 80 -2.92 0.65 -12.49
N LEU A 81 -3.19 0.21 -11.25
CA LEU A 81 -3.91 1.00 -10.25
C LEU A 81 -3.11 2.22 -9.80
N MET A 82 -1.81 2.07 -9.54
CA MET A 82 -0.94 3.20 -9.19
C MET A 82 -0.85 4.22 -10.33
N GLU A 83 -0.87 3.77 -11.58
CA GLU A 83 -0.92 4.64 -12.75
C GLU A 83 -2.27 5.37 -12.85
N GLY A 84 -3.37 4.62 -12.84
CA GLY A 84 -4.72 5.19 -13.01
C GLY A 84 -5.14 6.14 -11.88
N LEU A 85 -4.57 5.98 -10.69
CA LEU A 85 -4.79 6.87 -9.54
C LEU A 85 -3.72 7.97 -9.38
N GLU A 86 -2.77 8.07 -10.32
CA GLU A 86 -1.68 9.04 -10.30
C GLU A 86 -0.80 8.96 -9.04
N LEU A 87 -0.64 7.77 -8.48
CA LEU A 87 0.12 7.50 -7.25
C LEU A 87 1.58 7.13 -7.50
N LYS A 88 2.05 7.14 -8.75
CA LYS A 88 3.43 6.76 -9.11
C LYS A 88 4.53 7.52 -8.35
N ASN A 89 4.24 8.73 -7.89
CA ASN A 89 5.18 9.58 -7.15
C ASN A 89 5.01 9.48 -5.62
N ASN A 90 4.13 8.60 -5.15
CA ASN A 90 3.92 8.35 -3.73
C ASN A 90 4.77 7.17 -3.26
N GLN A 91 5.15 7.20 -1.99
CA GLN A 91 5.69 6.04 -1.32
C GLN A 91 4.61 4.97 -1.20
N PHE A 92 4.97 3.71 -1.41
CA PHE A 92 4.04 2.60 -1.32
C PHE A 92 4.73 1.34 -0.78
N ILE A 93 3.90 0.44 -0.29
CA ILE A 93 4.24 -0.98 -0.11
C ILE A 93 3.16 -1.79 -0.81
N LEU A 94 3.57 -2.87 -1.47
CA LEU A 94 2.70 -3.90 -2.02
C LEU A 94 2.93 -5.18 -1.21
N VAL A 95 1.86 -5.77 -0.72
CA VAL A 95 1.85 -6.96 0.15
C VAL A 95 0.88 -8.02 -0.36
#